data_AF-A0A7V7D0I0-F1
#
_entry.id   AF-A0A7V7D0I0-F1
#
_cell.length_a   1.000
_cell.length_b   1.000
_cell.length_c   1.000
_cell.angle_alpha   90.00
_cell.angle_beta   90.00
_cell.angle_gamma   90.00
#
_symmetry.space_group_name_H-M   'P 1'
#
loop_
_entity.id
_entity.type
_entity.pdbx_description
1 polymer ?
#
loop_
_entity_poly.entity_id
_entity_poly.type
_entity_poly.pdbx_seq_one_letter_code
_entity_poly.pdbx_strand_id
1 'polypeptide(L)'
;MTEIHIIVCAKQIPDPEAPLSDVSVDAKKMEVIVDAPQVISPFDENALEAAVRLKEELGGKITVLSLGKKVSDTVLRKALAADADELILLEDDHFEKLDSHSTATALAG
;
A
#
# COMPACT_ATOMS: atom_id res chain seq x y z
N MET A 1 -29.48 -6.08 -7.62
CA MET A 1 -28.16 -5.94 -8.23
C MET A 1 -27.17 -6.49 -7.24
N THR A 2 -26.23 -7.35 -7.65
CA THR A 2 -25.13 -7.80 -6.79
C THR A 2 -24.19 -6.62 -6.61
N GLU A 3 -24.01 -6.15 -5.38
CA GLU A 3 -23.03 -5.11 -5.06
C GLU A 3 -21.62 -5.65 -5.29
N ILE A 4 -20.78 -4.92 -6.02
CA ILE A 4 -19.40 -5.34 -6.25
C ILE A 4 -18.57 -5.00 -5.02
N HIS A 5 -17.74 -5.95 -4.59
CA HIS A 5 -16.77 -5.73 -3.53
C HIS A 5 -15.37 -5.76 -4.15
N ILE A 6 -14.68 -4.62 -4.10
CA ILE A 6 -13.35 -4.47 -4.67
C ILE A 6 -12.33 -4.40 -3.53
N ILE A 7 -11.30 -5.23 -3.61
CA ILE A 7 -10.14 -5.15 -2.72
C ILE A 7 -8.97 -4.56 -3.50
N VAL A 8 -8.39 -3.48 -2.99
CA VAL A 8 -7.18 -2.87 -3.54
C VAL A 8 -6.03 -3.13 -2.57
N CYS A 9 -5.07 -3.94 -2.98
CA CYS A 9 -3.84 -4.14 -2.21
C CYS A 9 -2.95 -2.90 -2.37
N ALA A 10 -2.63 -2.22 -1.28
CA ALA A 10 -1.84 -0.99 -1.29
C ALA A 10 -0.60 -1.13 -0.40
N LYS A 11 0.54 -0.65 -0.92
CA LYS A 11 1.84 -0.68 -0.28
C LYS A 11 2.33 0.72 0.01
N GLN A 12 2.76 0.92 1.26
CA GLN A 12 3.58 2.08 1.60
C GLN A 12 5.01 1.86 1.11
N ILE A 13 5.56 2.87 0.44
CA ILE A 13 6.95 2.92 -0.02
C ILE A 13 7.59 4.27 0.34
N PRO A 14 8.93 4.37 0.38
CA PRO A 14 9.60 5.66 0.27
C PRO A 14 9.20 6.36 -1.04
N ASP A 15 9.04 7.68 -1.01
CA ASP A 15 8.69 8.47 -2.19
C ASP A 15 9.64 8.19 -3.37
N PRO A 16 9.14 7.65 -4.50
CA PRO A 16 9.97 7.35 -5.66
C PRO A 16 10.48 8.61 -6.38
N GLU A 17 9.92 9.79 -6.10
CA GLU A 17 10.37 11.07 -6.66
C GLU A 17 11.45 11.75 -5.80
N ALA A 18 11.86 11.12 -4.69
CA ALA A 18 12.90 11.66 -3.83
C ALA A 18 14.24 11.85 -4.58
N PRO A 19 14.97 12.95 -4.32
CA PRO A 19 16.24 13.20 -4.97
C PRO A 19 17.28 12.14 -4.56
N LEU A 20 18.21 11.84 -5.48
CA LEU A 20 19.27 10.84 -5.21
C LEU A 20 20.17 11.20 -4.02
N SER A 21 20.19 12.47 -3.59
CA SER A 21 20.87 12.90 -2.36
C SER A 21 20.34 12.21 -1.10
N ASP A 22 19.09 11.74 -1.14
CA ASP A 22 18.39 11.15 0.00
C ASP A 22 18.55 9.61 0.00
N VAL A 23 19.27 9.07 -0.99
CA VAL A 23 19.57 7.63 -1.11
C VAL A 23 20.99 7.38 -0.65
N SER A 24 21.16 6.44 0.28
CA SER A 24 22.46 6.01 0.79
C SER A 24 22.53 4.50 0.97
N VAL A 25 23.73 3.96 1.16
CA VAL A 25 23.95 2.52 1.37
C VAL A 25 24.60 2.30 2.73
N ASP A 26 23.94 1.52 3.58
CA ASP A 26 24.57 0.97 4.79
C ASP A 26 25.28 -0.33 4.43
N ALA A 27 26.59 -0.23 4.19
CA ALA A 27 27.43 -1.37 3.83
C ALA A 27 27.56 -2.43 4.95
N LYS A 28 27.29 -2.08 6.22
CA LYS A 28 27.32 -3.04 7.32
C LYS A 28 26.06 -3.89 7.34
N LYS A 29 24.92 -3.27 7.03
CA LYS A 29 23.61 -3.95 6.95
C LYS A 29 23.30 -4.52 5.57
N MET A 30 24.08 -4.15 4.55
CA MET A 30 23.81 -4.48 3.14
C MET A 30 22.43 -3.95 2.70
N GLU A 31 22.09 -2.73 3.12
CA GLU A 31 20.78 -2.12 2.88
C GLU A 31 20.92 -0.80 2.14
N VAL A 32 19.97 -0.55 1.22
CA VAL A 32 19.73 0.78 0.67
C VAL A 32 18.79 1.51 1.59
N ILE A 33 19.19 2.69 2.05
CA ILE A 33 18.39 3.58 2.89
C ILE A 33 17.92 4.72 2.01
N VAL A 34 16.62 4.97 2.01
CA VAL A 34 15.98 6.11 1.32
C VAL A 34 15.36 6.99 2.40
N ASP A 35 15.98 8.13 2.69
CA ASP A 35 15.52 9.12 3.67
C ASP A 35 14.47 10.04 3.04
N ALA A 36 13.36 9.44 2.65
CA ALA A 36 12.26 10.12 1.99
C ALA A 36 10.94 9.93 2.76
N PRO A 37 9.99 10.87 2.62
CA PRO A 37 8.63 10.68 3.09
C PRO A 37 8.04 9.36 2.58
N GLN A 38 7.21 8.74 3.41
CA GLN A 38 6.49 7.53 3.01
C GLN A 38 5.20 7.90 2.28
N VAL A 39 4.93 7.23 1.18
CA VAL A 39 3.75 7.44 0.32
C VAL A 39 3.10 6.10 -0.02
N ILE A 40 1.86 6.13 -0.50
CA ILE A 40 1.28 4.96 -1.16
C ILE A 40 2.00 4.83 -2.52
N SER A 41 2.34 3.61 -2.91
CA SER A 41 2.89 3.34 -4.24
C SER A 41 2.01 4.00 -5.32
N PRO A 42 2.57 4.80 -6.25
CA PRO A 42 1.78 5.45 -7.30
C PRO A 42 1.01 4.45 -8.18
N PHE A 43 1.50 3.21 -8.31
CA PHE A 43 0.78 2.15 -9.01
C PHE A 43 -0.48 1.71 -8.26
N ASP A 44 -0.44 1.75 -6.93
CA ASP A 44 -1.56 1.35 -6.08
C ASP A 44 -2.57 2.50 -5.96
N GLU A 45 -2.12 3.76 -6.07
CA GLU A 45 -2.99 4.92 -6.26
C GLU A 45 -3.77 4.82 -7.57
N ASN A 46 -3.12 4.41 -8.66
CA ASN A 46 -3.81 4.13 -9.94
C ASN A 46 -4.82 2.97 -9.81
N ALA A 47 -4.50 1.94 -9.03
CA ALA A 47 -5.42 0.83 -8.78
C ALA A 47 -6.64 1.27 -7.95
N LEU A 48 -6.44 2.12 -6.95
CA LEU A 48 -7.53 2.72 -6.17
C LEU A 48 -8.43 3.59 -7.05
N GLU A 49 -7.86 4.44 -7.89
CA GLU A 49 -8.61 5.26 -8.84
C GLU A 49 -9.46 4.40 -9.80
N ALA A 50 -8.89 3.29 -10.30
CA ALA A 50 -9.65 2.35 -11.13
C ALA A 50 -10.82 1.71 -10.36
N ALA A 51 -10.63 1.38 -9.08
CA ALA A 51 -11.67 0.86 -8.21
C ALA A 51 -12.79 1.88 -7.95
N VAL A 52 -12.43 3.15 -7.72
CA VAL A 52 -13.38 4.26 -7.55
C VAL A 52 -14.28 4.38 -8.78
N ARG A 53 -13.71 4.40 -9.99
CA ARG A 53 -14.49 4.45 -11.24
C ARG A 53 -15.47 3.28 -11.38
N LEU A 54 -15.02 2.06 -11.06
CA LEU A 54 -15.90 0.89 -11.08
C LEU A 54 -17.03 0.99 -10.06
N LYS A 55 -16.75 1.51 -8.86
CA LYS A 55 -17.77 1.76 -7.83
C LYS A 55 -18.76 2.84 -8.27
N GLU A 56 -18.33 3.90 -8.93
CA GLU A 56 -19.21 4.95 -9.46
C GLU A 56 -20.16 4.40 -10.53
N GLU A 57 -19.67 3.53 -11.42
CA GLU A 57 -20.46 2.98 -12.52
C GLU A 57 -21.42 1.87 -12.07
N LEU A 58 -20.98 1.01 -11.15
CA LEU A 58 -21.69 -0.25 -10.83
C LEU A 58 -22.29 -0.26 -9.42
N GLY A 59 -21.97 0.74 -8.59
CA GLY A 59 -22.21 0.74 -7.15
C GLY A 59 -21.35 -0.31 -6.43
N GLY A 60 -21.22 -0.20 -5.11
CA GLY A 60 -20.50 -1.19 -4.31
C GLY A 60 -19.56 -0.57 -3.29
N LYS A 61 -18.56 -1.36 -2.89
CA LYS A 61 -17.66 -1.04 -1.78
C LYS A 61 -16.19 -1.33 -2.13
N ILE A 62 -15.31 -0.43 -1.73
CA ILE A 62 -13.86 -0.52 -1.89
C ILE A 62 -13.24 -0.73 -0.51
N THR A 63 -12.46 -1.80 -0.37
CA THR A 63 -11.62 -2.06 0.79
C THR A 63 -10.16 -1.99 0.38
N VAL A 64 -9.39 -1.13 1.02
CA VAL A 64 -7.94 -1.12 0.86
C VAL A 64 -7.31 -2.07 1.85
N LEU A 65 -6.48 -3.00 1.37
CA LEU A 65 -5.76 -3.97 2.17
C LEU A 65 -4.26 -3.64 2.10
N SER A 66 -3.63 -3.45 3.24
CA SER A 66 -2.18 -3.26 3.34
C SER A 66 -1.57 -4.28 4.28
N LEU A 67 -0.30 -4.61 4.04
CA LEU A 67 0.47 -5.55 4.85
C LEU A 67 1.84 -4.95 5.14
N GLY A 68 2.26 -5.03 6.40
CA GLY A 68 3.62 -4.67 6.79
C GLY A 68 3.76 -4.32 8.26
N LYS A 69 5.02 -4.14 8.66
CA LYS A 69 5.41 -3.69 10.00
C LYS A 69 5.59 -2.17 9.99
N LYS A 70 4.99 -1.45 10.95
CA LYS A 70 5.09 0.02 11.08
C LYS A 70 4.61 0.78 9.83
N VAL A 71 3.55 0.28 9.20
CA VAL A 71 2.89 1.04 8.13
C VAL A 71 2.24 2.26 8.76
N SER A 72 2.42 3.44 8.15
CA SER A 72 1.91 4.69 8.68
C SER A 72 0.40 4.78 8.49
N ASP A 73 -0.33 4.82 9.61
CA ASP A 73 -1.76 5.17 9.64
C ASP A 73 -2.08 6.41 8.81
N THR A 74 -1.26 7.46 8.93
CA THR A 74 -1.47 8.72 8.22
C THR A 74 -1.35 8.54 6.71
N VAL A 75 -0.39 7.73 6.25
CA VAL A 75 -0.20 7.44 4.83
C VAL A 75 -1.36 6.63 4.29
N LEU A 76 -1.76 5.54 4.97
CA LEU A 76 -2.85 4.68 4.51
C LEU A 76 -4.22 5.37 4.57
N ARG A 77 -4.46 6.28 5.52
CA ARG A 77 -5.71 7.06 5.59
C ARG A 77 -5.94 7.95 4.37
N LYS A 78 -4.91 8.22 3.56
CA LYS A 78 -5.09 8.88 2.24
C LYS A 78 -6.03 8.09 1.33
N ALA A 79 -6.06 6.76 1.44
CA ALA A 79 -6.98 5.94 0.68
C ALA A 79 -8.46 6.21 1.04
N LEU A 80 -8.77 6.41 2.33
CA LEU A 80 -10.12 6.77 2.77
C LEU A 80 -10.52 8.17 2.27
N ALA A 81 -9.55 9.08 2.18
CA ALA A 81 -9.76 10.40 1.58
C ALA A 81 -9.94 10.33 0.06
N ALA A 82 -9.54 9.23 -0.58
CA ALA A 82 -9.68 8.93 -2.01
C ALA A 82 -10.82 7.90 -2.25
N ASP A 83 -11.92 8.02 -1.52
CA ASP A 83 -13.18 7.27 -1.69
C ASP A 83 -13.13 5.75 -1.44
N ALA A 84 -12.07 5.23 -0.79
CA ALA A 84 -12.12 3.91 -0.17
C ALA A 84 -13.10 3.92 1.01
N ASP A 85 -13.91 2.86 1.14
CA ASP A 85 -14.89 2.74 2.23
C ASP A 85 -14.26 2.16 3.51
N GLU A 86 -13.33 1.22 3.33
CA GLU A 86 -12.65 0.54 4.42
C GLU A 86 -11.15 0.43 4.18
N LEU A 87 -10.41 0.36 5.29
CA LEU A 87 -8.98 0.13 5.33
C LEU A 87 -8.68 -1.00 6.31
N ILE A 88 -7.97 -2.01 5.84
CA ILE A 88 -7.47 -3.14 6.63
C ILE A 88 -5.94 -3.10 6.58
N LEU A 89 -5.32 -3.04 7.75
CA LEU A 89 -3.87 -3.18 7.90
C LEU A 89 -3.57 -4.53 8.57
N LEU A 90 -2.86 -5.40 7.85
CA LEU A 90 -2.24 -6.61 8.38
C LEU A 90 -0.87 -6.22 8.94
N GLU A 91 -0.78 -6.12 10.27
CA GLU A 91 0.46 -5.78 10.96
C GLU A 91 0.92 -6.94 11.84
N ASP A 92 2.14 -7.40 11.58
CA ASP A 92 2.84 -8.42 12.35
C ASP A 92 4.36 -8.23 12.15
N ASP A 93 5.16 -8.55 13.18
CA ASP A 93 6.62 -8.52 13.10
C ASP A 93 7.17 -9.49 12.04
N HIS A 94 6.46 -10.59 11.76
CA HIS A 94 6.83 -11.57 10.74
C HIS A 94 6.67 -11.04 9.30
N PHE A 95 6.03 -9.88 9.11
CA PHE A 95 5.90 -9.25 7.78
C PHE A 95 7.11 -8.40 7.37
N GLU A 96 8.12 -8.29 8.23
CA GLU A 96 9.36 -7.60 7.92
C GLU A 96 10.19 -8.39 6.87
N LYS A 97 10.55 -7.73 5.76
CA LYS A 97 11.43 -8.27 4.70
C LYS A 97 10.93 -9.58 4.04
N LEU A 98 9.61 -9.75 3.93
CA LEU A 98 9.05 -10.81 3.10
C LEU A 98 9.44 -10.64 1.63
N ASP A 99 9.66 -11.77 0.95
CA ASP A 99 9.76 -11.79 -0.49
C ASP A 99 8.37 -11.67 -1.15
N SER A 100 8.34 -11.59 -2.48
CA SER A 100 7.08 -11.44 -3.23
C SER A 100 6.15 -12.65 -3.08
N HIS A 101 6.70 -13.86 -3.00
CA HIS A 101 5.90 -15.07 -2.82
C HIS A 101 5.22 -15.08 -1.45
N SER A 102 5.98 -14.88 -0.38
CA SER A 102 5.46 -14.87 0.99
C SER A 102 4.48 -13.73 1.23
N THR A 103 4.75 -12.55 0.65
CA THR A 103 3.80 -11.41 0.69
C THR A 103 2.48 -11.76 0.01
N ALA A 104 2.54 -12.37 -1.18
CA ALA A 104 1.34 -12.78 -1.91
C ALA A 104 0.55 -13.85 -1.16
N THR A 105 1.23 -14.84 -0.58
CA THR A 105 0.59 -15.87 0.26
C THR A 105 -0.10 -15.26 1.47
N ALA A 106 0.54 -14.32 2.17
CA ALA A 106 -0.06 -13.65 3.32
C ALA A 106 -1.30 -12.80 2.95
N LEU A 107 -1.28 -12.13 1.80
CA LEU A 107 -2.43 -11.37 1.30
C LEU A 107 -3.56 -12.27 0.77
N ALA A 108 -3.25 -13.48 0.29
CA ALA A 108 -4.24 -14.42 -0.24
C ALA A 108 -5.05 -15.15 0.85
N GLY A 109 -4.42 -15.40 2.01
CA GLY A 109 -5.00 -16.16 3.13
C GLY A 109 -4.71 -17.66 3.09
#